data_AF-A0A7J5X826-F1
#
_entry.id   AF-A0A7J5X826-F1
#
_cell.length_a   1.000
_cell.length_b   1.000
_cell.length_c   1.000
_cell.angle_alpha   90.00
_cell.angle_beta   90.00
_cell.angle_gamma   90.00
#
_symmetry.space_group_name_H-M   'P 1'
#
loop_
_entity.id
_entity.type
_entity.pdbx_description
1 polymer ?
#
loop_
_entity_poly.entity_id
_entity_poly.type
_entity_poly.pdbx_seq_one_letter_code
_entity_poly.pdbx_strand_id
1 'polypeptide(L)'
;MKEKQDLEEDAQACRRKMSNATALIEGLGGEKVRWTESSAGFQTQITHLVGDVLLSAGFLSYAGPFNQEYRSLLLELWKREMEERLIPFSPDLNVIGLLVDNTTVSEWSLQGLPSDDLSIQNGIVVTKASRYPLLIDPQGQGKTWIQNRERDQQLQDSLSLGRPLLLEDVGEELDPVLDNILDKNYIKSGSTYKVKVGDKEVDVMKGFTLYITTKLANPAYSPEVSARTAVVDFTVTQRGLEDQLLGRVILLEKQELEAERGKLLEEVTSNKRKMQELEDSLLFRLTSTQGSLVEDQSLIEVLRVTKTTALEVSEKLSVAAETELKINQAREEYRPVATRGGILYFLIVEMSLVNIMYQTSLRQFLGLFDSSMLQSAKSQLTSKRISNIISFLTYKVYCYTARSLYEEHKLLFTLLLALKIALQARNISHPEVLTFVKGDPERALLEAWFDHPTPEDAPLPDGYEEKLDTFRKLLLVRSWCPDRTTAQARRYISDSLGPQYAEGLVLDLDAMLAESDSRTPMVCLLSMGSDPTENIERLAKNKVNSISGEET
;
A
#
# COMPACT_ATOMS: atom_id res chain seq x y z
N MET A 1 7.23 -61.26 57.39
CA MET A 1 8.17 -60.77 56.35
C MET A 1 7.40 -60.43 55.08
N LYS A 2 6.68 -61.38 54.46
CA LYS A 2 5.88 -61.15 53.25
C LYS A 2 4.76 -60.09 53.42
N GLU A 3 3.90 -60.20 54.43
CA GLU A 3 2.86 -59.18 54.72
C GLU A 3 3.43 -57.77 54.98
N LYS A 4 4.61 -57.68 55.61
CA LYS A 4 5.27 -56.38 55.84
C LYS A 4 5.74 -55.77 54.51
N GLN A 5 6.26 -56.62 53.62
CA GLN A 5 6.69 -56.22 52.28
C GLN A 5 5.51 -55.82 51.40
N ASP A 6 4.41 -56.59 51.46
CA ASP A 6 3.18 -56.30 50.73
C ASP A 6 2.55 -54.97 51.21
N LEU A 7 2.51 -54.72 52.52
CA LEU A 7 2.06 -53.43 53.09
C LEU A 7 2.99 -52.26 52.73
N GLU A 8 4.30 -52.48 52.68
CA GLU A 8 5.27 -51.46 52.24
C GLU A 8 5.14 -51.16 50.75
N GLU A 9 4.89 -52.17 49.91
CA GLU A 9 4.62 -52.00 48.47
C GLU A 9 3.29 -51.29 48.23
N ASP A 10 2.22 -51.64 48.94
CA ASP A 10 0.92 -50.97 48.85
C ASP A 10 0.99 -49.51 49.30
N ALA A 11 1.71 -49.23 50.39
CA ALA A 11 1.94 -47.86 50.86
C ALA A 11 2.75 -47.04 49.84
N GLN A 12 3.75 -47.65 49.20
CA GLN A 12 4.52 -47.00 48.14
C GLN A 12 3.69 -46.77 46.87
N ALA A 13 2.87 -47.74 46.46
CA ALA A 13 1.97 -47.62 45.33
C ALA A 13 0.92 -46.51 45.55
N CYS A 14 0.35 -46.44 46.75
CA CYS A 14 -0.58 -45.37 47.13
C CYS A 14 0.08 -43.99 47.12
N ARG A 15 1.30 -43.86 47.67
CA ARG A 15 2.08 -42.61 47.59
C ARG A 15 2.39 -42.18 46.15
N ARG A 16 2.74 -43.12 45.28
CA ARG A 16 2.97 -42.85 43.85
C ARG A 16 1.70 -42.38 43.15
N LYS A 17 0.57 -43.06 43.37
CA LYS A 17 -0.74 -42.65 42.85
C LYS A 17 -1.13 -41.26 43.33
N MET A 18 -0.93 -40.96 44.60
CA MET A 18 -1.24 -39.66 45.17
C MET A 18 -0.35 -38.55 44.58
N SER A 19 0.96 -38.80 44.44
CA SER A 19 1.89 -37.87 43.79
C SER A 19 1.53 -37.61 42.33
N ASN A 20 1.18 -38.66 41.57
CA ASN A 20 0.76 -38.54 40.18
C ASN A 20 -0.55 -37.76 40.04
N ALA A 21 -1.51 -38.01 40.92
CA ALA A 21 -2.78 -37.30 40.95
C ALA A 21 -2.59 -35.80 41.25
N THR A 22 -1.72 -35.46 42.21
CA THR A 22 -1.39 -34.05 42.50
C THR A 22 -0.76 -33.37 41.29
N ALA A 23 0.23 -34.00 40.64
CA ALA A 23 0.87 -33.46 39.44
C ALA A 23 -0.11 -33.29 38.27
N LEU A 24 -1.04 -34.23 38.08
CA LEU A 24 -2.10 -34.13 37.07
C LEU A 24 -3.06 -32.96 37.36
N ILE A 25 -3.46 -32.78 38.62
CA ILE A 25 -4.36 -31.69 39.02
C ILE A 25 -3.67 -30.33 38.86
N GLU A 26 -2.40 -30.20 39.25
CA GLU A 26 -1.64 -28.95 39.08
C GLU A 26 -1.29 -28.66 37.61
N GLY A 27 -1.07 -29.69 36.80
CA GLY A 27 -0.86 -29.57 35.36
C GLY A 27 -2.13 -29.13 34.63
N LEU A 28 -3.25 -29.83 34.86
CA LEU A 28 -4.54 -29.55 34.24
C LEU A 28 -5.27 -28.37 34.85
N GLY A 29 -4.92 -27.94 36.07
CA GLY A 29 -5.56 -26.80 36.73
C GLY A 29 -5.38 -25.50 35.94
N GLY A 30 -4.17 -25.26 35.42
CA GLY A 30 -3.89 -24.11 34.54
C GLY A 30 -4.63 -24.21 33.21
N GLU A 31 -4.65 -25.40 32.61
CA GLU A 31 -5.36 -25.64 31.34
C GLU A 31 -6.88 -25.50 31.49
N LYS A 32 -7.44 -25.95 32.62
CA LYS A 32 -8.84 -25.75 32.93
C LYS A 32 -9.18 -24.26 32.97
N VAL A 33 -8.35 -23.43 33.61
CA VAL A 33 -8.56 -21.96 33.64
C VAL A 33 -8.51 -21.41 32.21
N ARG A 34 -7.45 -21.73 31.46
CA ARG A 34 -7.26 -21.29 30.08
C ARG A 34 -8.43 -21.69 29.17
N TRP A 35 -8.88 -22.94 29.23
CA TRP A 35 -10.02 -23.40 28.43
C TRP A 35 -11.35 -22.80 28.89
N THR A 36 -11.50 -22.52 30.18
CA THR A 36 -12.69 -21.80 30.69
C THR A 36 -12.71 -20.37 30.16
N GLU A 37 -11.55 -19.69 30.15
CA GLU A 37 -11.38 -18.36 29.56
C GLU A 37 -11.61 -18.39 28.04
N SER A 38 -11.00 -19.33 27.30
CA SER A 38 -11.22 -19.51 25.86
C SER A 38 -12.69 -19.82 25.55
N SER A 39 -13.35 -20.66 26.35
CA SER A 39 -14.76 -20.98 26.19
C SER A 39 -15.65 -19.76 26.42
N ALA A 40 -15.38 -18.95 27.44
CA ALA A 40 -16.06 -17.68 27.66
C ALA A 40 -15.80 -16.69 26.51
N GLY A 41 -14.57 -16.68 25.98
CA GLY A 41 -14.18 -15.93 24.80
C GLY A 41 -14.98 -16.34 23.55
N PHE A 42 -15.08 -17.64 23.27
CA PHE A 42 -15.89 -18.16 22.17
C PHE A 42 -17.38 -17.85 22.35
N GLN A 43 -17.92 -17.94 23.57
CA GLN A 43 -19.30 -17.56 23.84
C GLN A 43 -19.55 -16.07 23.55
N THR A 44 -18.58 -15.22 23.88
CA THR A 44 -18.61 -13.79 23.55
C THR A 44 -18.55 -13.58 22.04
N GLN A 45 -17.64 -14.27 21.34
CA GLN A 45 -17.52 -14.23 19.88
C GLN A 45 -18.81 -14.69 19.18
N ILE A 46 -19.43 -15.78 19.62
CA ILE A 46 -20.71 -16.27 19.08
C ILE A 46 -21.79 -15.20 19.22
N THR A 47 -21.81 -14.49 20.35
CA THR A 47 -22.79 -13.42 20.60
C THR A 47 -22.55 -12.22 19.68
N HIS A 48 -21.29 -11.85 19.45
CA HIS A 48 -20.89 -10.72 18.58
C HIS A 48 -20.89 -11.06 17.09
N LEU A 49 -20.87 -12.34 16.73
CA LEU A 49 -20.70 -12.82 15.35
C LEU A 49 -21.74 -12.22 14.39
N VAL A 50 -22.97 -12.04 14.86
CA VAL A 50 -24.05 -11.47 14.04
C VAL A 50 -23.70 -10.05 13.59
N GLY A 51 -23.24 -9.20 14.51
CA GLY A 51 -22.79 -7.84 14.18
C GLY A 51 -21.51 -7.82 13.35
N ASP A 52 -20.54 -8.70 13.67
CA ASP A 52 -19.27 -8.76 12.96
C ASP A 52 -19.42 -9.21 11.49
N VAL A 53 -20.33 -10.17 11.24
CA VAL A 53 -20.70 -10.60 9.89
C VAL A 53 -21.50 -9.52 9.17
N LEU A 54 -22.39 -8.81 9.86
CA LEU A 54 -23.15 -7.71 9.26
C LEU A 54 -22.23 -6.58 8.78
N LEU A 55 -21.27 -6.16 9.62
CA LEU A 55 -20.25 -5.19 9.24
C LEU A 55 -19.43 -5.67 8.04
N SER A 56 -18.99 -6.93 8.06
CA SER A 56 -18.17 -7.50 6.99
C SER A 56 -18.93 -7.64 5.67
N ALA A 57 -20.21 -8.03 5.73
CA ALA A 57 -21.08 -8.10 4.57
C ALA A 57 -21.36 -6.70 3.99
N GLY A 58 -21.59 -5.71 4.87
CA GLY A 58 -21.70 -4.31 4.48
C GLY A 58 -20.43 -3.79 3.81
N PHE A 59 -19.27 -4.12 4.37
CA PHE A 59 -17.97 -3.77 3.81
C PHE A 59 -17.78 -4.35 2.39
N LEU A 60 -17.95 -5.67 2.24
CA LEU A 60 -17.82 -6.35 0.93
C LEU A 60 -18.82 -5.83 -0.13
N SER A 61 -19.97 -5.33 0.31
CA SER A 61 -21.03 -4.88 -0.60
C SER A 61 -20.89 -3.41 -1.01
N TYR A 62 -20.43 -2.55 -0.10
CA TYR A 62 -20.52 -1.10 -0.27
C TYR A 62 -19.19 -0.35 -0.15
N ALA A 63 -18.17 -0.92 0.49
CA ALA A 63 -16.93 -0.17 0.77
C ALA A 63 -15.99 -0.07 -0.46
N GLY A 64 -16.13 -0.96 -1.44
CA GLY A 64 -15.22 -1.10 -2.59
C GLY A 64 -14.88 0.21 -3.32
N PRO A 65 -15.85 1.07 -3.70
CA PRO A 65 -15.58 2.28 -4.47
C PRO A 65 -14.93 3.43 -3.68
N PHE A 66 -14.81 3.30 -2.36
CA PHE A 66 -14.43 4.41 -1.49
C PHE A 66 -12.99 4.31 -1.00
N ASN A 67 -12.40 5.48 -0.70
CA ASN A 67 -11.08 5.59 -0.09
C ASN A 67 -11.07 5.18 1.39
N GLN A 68 -9.87 5.08 1.99
CA GLN A 68 -9.71 4.61 3.36
C GLN A 68 -10.48 5.45 4.39
N GLU A 69 -10.44 6.78 4.27
CA GLU A 69 -11.10 7.71 5.21
C GLU A 69 -12.61 7.52 5.21
N TYR A 70 -13.22 7.39 4.03
CA TYR A 70 -14.65 7.19 3.90
C TYR A 70 -15.06 5.76 4.31
N ARG A 71 -14.21 4.75 4.08
CA ARG A 71 -14.43 3.40 4.61
C ARG A 71 -14.45 3.38 6.14
N SER A 72 -13.52 4.09 6.79
CA SER A 72 -13.51 4.25 8.24
C SER A 72 -14.78 4.94 8.73
N LEU A 73 -15.20 6.02 8.07
CA LEU A 73 -16.46 6.71 8.39
C LEU A 73 -17.68 5.78 8.25
N LEU A 74 -17.76 4.99 7.18
CA LEU A 74 -18.84 4.02 6.99
C LEU A 74 -18.89 3.00 8.13
N LEU A 75 -17.74 2.42 8.49
CA LEU A 75 -17.65 1.47 9.60
C LEU A 75 -18.06 2.10 10.94
N GLU A 76 -17.65 3.33 11.21
CA GLU A 76 -18.05 4.06 12.42
C GLU A 76 -19.57 4.33 12.45
N LEU A 77 -20.14 4.77 11.33
CA LEU A 77 -21.58 4.99 11.20
C LEU A 77 -22.37 3.68 11.37
N TRP A 78 -21.92 2.59 10.77
CA TRP A 78 -22.56 1.28 10.91
C TRP A 78 -22.43 0.73 12.33
N LYS A 79 -21.29 0.92 13.00
CA LYS A 79 -21.12 0.59 14.43
C LYS A 79 -22.12 1.37 15.29
N ARG A 80 -22.28 2.68 15.05
CA ARG A 80 -23.27 3.50 15.77
C ARG A 80 -24.70 2.99 15.57
N GLU A 81 -25.08 2.64 14.34
CA GLU A 81 -26.40 2.05 14.07
C GLU A 81 -26.61 0.71 14.78
N MET A 82 -25.56 -0.11 14.90
CA MET A 82 -25.64 -1.37 15.65
C MET A 82 -25.79 -1.12 17.15
N GLU A 83 -25.10 -0.12 17.71
CA GLU A 83 -25.26 0.29 19.11
C GLU A 83 -26.69 0.75 19.39
N GLU A 84 -27.24 1.62 18.54
CA GLU A 84 -28.62 2.11 18.66
C GLU A 84 -29.66 0.97 18.57
N ARG A 85 -29.39 -0.05 17.77
CA ARG A 85 -30.25 -1.23 17.60
C ARG A 85 -29.96 -2.36 18.55
N LEU A 86 -29.01 -2.18 19.48
CA LEU A 86 -28.57 -3.18 20.46
C LEU A 86 -28.12 -4.51 19.81
N ILE A 87 -27.50 -4.44 18.64
CA ILE A 87 -26.90 -5.59 17.96
C ILE A 87 -25.49 -5.77 18.54
N PRO A 88 -25.16 -6.91 19.16
CA PRO A 88 -23.82 -7.14 19.69
C PRO A 88 -22.78 -7.27 18.57
N PHE A 89 -21.62 -6.63 18.75
CA PHE A 89 -20.48 -6.69 17.84
C PHE A 89 -19.17 -6.52 18.61
N SER A 90 -18.06 -6.90 17.98
CA SER A 90 -16.72 -6.77 18.56
C SER A 90 -16.22 -5.31 18.45
N PRO A 91 -15.83 -4.64 19.56
CA PRO A 91 -15.46 -3.22 19.54
C PRO A 91 -14.27 -2.95 18.61
N ASP A 92 -13.26 -3.83 18.67
CA ASP A 92 -12.01 -3.75 17.90
C ASP A 92 -12.03 -4.66 16.66
N LEU A 93 -13.17 -4.74 15.96
CA LEU A 93 -13.29 -5.57 14.76
C LEU A 93 -12.29 -5.13 13.67
N ASN A 94 -11.33 -5.99 13.35
CA ASN A 94 -10.47 -5.86 12.19
C ASN A 94 -11.04 -6.67 11.02
N VAL A 95 -11.59 -5.97 10.02
CA VAL A 95 -12.18 -6.57 8.82
C VAL A 95 -11.17 -7.44 8.04
N ILE A 96 -9.90 -7.02 8.02
CA ILE A 96 -8.83 -7.76 7.32
C ILE A 96 -8.64 -9.13 7.96
N GLY A 97 -8.41 -9.15 9.28
CA GLY A 97 -8.16 -10.38 10.02
C GLY A 97 -9.36 -11.33 10.10
N LEU A 98 -10.58 -10.82 9.93
CA LEU A 98 -11.79 -11.65 9.89
C LEU A 98 -11.96 -12.37 8.55
N LEU A 99 -11.65 -11.71 7.43
CA LEU A 99 -11.96 -12.22 6.09
C LEU A 99 -10.80 -12.99 5.45
N VAL A 100 -9.56 -12.70 5.86
CA VAL A 100 -8.35 -13.23 5.24
C VAL A 100 -7.26 -13.46 6.29
N ASP A 101 -6.54 -14.57 6.15
CA ASP A 101 -5.40 -14.92 6.99
C ASP A 101 -4.09 -14.28 6.49
N ASN A 102 -3.09 -14.18 7.37
CA ASN A 102 -1.82 -13.56 7.03
C ASN A 102 -1.06 -14.29 5.91
N THR A 103 -1.24 -15.61 5.73
CA THR A 103 -0.57 -16.36 4.66
C THR A 103 -1.10 -15.91 3.29
N THR A 104 -2.42 -15.78 3.16
CA THR A 104 -3.04 -15.23 1.95
C THR A 104 -2.59 -13.80 1.66
N VAL A 105 -2.49 -12.93 2.69
CA VAL A 105 -1.99 -11.55 2.52
C VAL A 105 -0.52 -11.55 2.05
N SER A 106 0.33 -12.41 2.61
CA SER A 106 1.72 -12.56 2.17
C SER A 106 1.81 -13.04 0.71
N GLU A 107 0.94 -13.96 0.29
CA GLU A 107 0.88 -14.42 -1.10
C GLU A 107 0.50 -13.28 -2.06
N TRP A 108 -0.48 -12.45 -1.70
CA TRP A 108 -0.84 -11.27 -2.51
C TRP A 108 0.32 -10.28 -2.65
N SER A 109 1.09 -10.11 -1.57
CA SER A 109 2.29 -9.27 -1.61
C SER A 109 3.34 -9.81 -2.60
N LEU A 110 3.56 -11.12 -2.64
CA LEU A 110 4.44 -11.77 -3.63
C LEU A 110 3.92 -11.62 -5.06
N GLN A 111 2.60 -11.58 -5.23
CA GLN A 111 1.92 -11.34 -6.51
C GLN A 111 1.94 -9.85 -6.92
N GLY A 112 2.45 -8.95 -6.07
CA GLY A 112 2.62 -7.53 -6.36
C GLY A 112 1.50 -6.62 -5.87
N LEU A 113 0.57 -7.12 -5.03
CA LEU A 113 -0.35 -6.25 -4.30
C LEU A 113 0.43 -5.50 -3.21
N PRO A 114 0.24 -4.18 -3.08
CA PRO A 114 0.82 -3.44 -1.97
C PRO A 114 0.36 -3.94 -0.60
N SER A 115 1.23 -3.82 0.40
CA SER A 115 0.96 -4.29 1.76
C SER A 115 0.24 -3.26 2.65
N ASP A 116 -0.25 -2.15 2.09
CA ASP A 116 -1.04 -1.17 2.81
C ASP A 116 -2.49 -1.64 3.03
N ASP A 117 -3.13 -1.14 4.09
CA ASP A 117 -4.48 -1.57 4.50
C ASP A 117 -5.51 -1.39 3.38
N LEU A 118 -5.45 -0.30 2.62
CA LEU A 118 -6.40 -0.02 1.54
C LEU A 118 -6.26 -1.07 0.42
N SER A 119 -5.03 -1.37 0.02
CA SER A 119 -4.73 -2.37 -1.00
C SER A 119 -5.12 -3.78 -0.56
N ILE A 120 -4.86 -4.15 0.70
CA ILE A 120 -5.30 -5.44 1.26
C ILE A 120 -6.83 -5.52 1.25
N GLN A 121 -7.53 -4.47 1.70
CA GLN A 121 -8.98 -4.40 1.64
C GLN A 121 -9.53 -4.49 0.22
N ASN A 122 -8.86 -3.86 -0.75
CA ASN A 122 -9.22 -4.00 -2.17
C ASN A 122 -9.07 -5.45 -2.62
N GLY A 123 -7.99 -6.12 -2.24
CA GLY A 123 -7.79 -7.56 -2.49
C GLY A 123 -8.88 -8.43 -1.86
N ILE A 124 -9.35 -8.07 -0.67
CA ILE A 124 -10.49 -8.72 -0.01
C ILE A 124 -11.76 -8.57 -0.84
N VAL A 125 -12.11 -7.36 -1.28
CA VAL A 125 -13.31 -7.16 -2.11
C VAL A 125 -13.19 -7.92 -3.43
N VAL A 126 -12.03 -7.89 -4.08
CA VAL A 126 -11.80 -8.62 -5.34
C VAL A 126 -11.97 -10.13 -5.19
N THR A 127 -11.55 -10.70 -4.07
CA THR A 127 -11.52 -12.17 -3.88
C THR A 127 -12.72 -12.75 -3.13
N LYS A 128 -13.38 -11.95 -2.28
CA LYS A 128 -14.45 -12.41 -1.40
C LYS A 128 -15.82 -11.85 -1.75
N ALA A 129 -15.92 -10.79 -2.56
CA ALA A 129 -17.22 -10.27 -2.96
C ALA A 129 -17.96 -11.29 -3.84
N SER A 130 -19.29 -11.29 -3.73
CA SER A 130 -20.16 -12.19 -4.50
C SER A 130 -20.28 -11.80 -5.97
N ARG A 131 -20.11 -10.52 -6.30
CA ARG A 131 -20.18 -9.95 -7.65
C ARG A 131 -18.80 -9.91 -8.29
N TYR A 132 -18.76 -9.93 -9.62
CA TYR A 132 -17.50 -9.85 -10.34
C TYR A 132 -16.85 -8.46 -10.14
N PRO A 133 -15.55 -8.40 -9.83
CA PRO A 133 -14.88 -7.14 -9.53
C PRO A 133 -14.65 -6.28 -10.78
N LEU A 134 -14.93 -4.99 -10.65
CA LEU A 134 -14.56 -3.94 -11.59
C LEU A 134 -13.57 -3.01 -10.90
N LEU A 135 -12.32 -3.01 -11.37
CA LEU A 135 -11.23 -2.27 -10.78
C LEU A 135 -11.04 -0.94 -11.51
N ILE A 136 -11.19 0.16 -10.76
CA ILE A 136 -10.78 1.50 -11.20
C ILE A 136 -9.27 1.60 -10.93
N ASP A 137 -8.45 1.36 -11.95
CA ASP A 137 -7.00 1.16 -11.82
C ASP A 137 -6.22 2.02 -12.82
N PRO A 138 -6.23 3.36 -12.67
CA PRO A 138 -5.52 4.26 -13.58
C PRO A 138 -4.01 4.00 -13.64
N GLN A 139 -3.41 3.45 -12.58
CA GLN A 139 -1.97 3.15 -12.52
C GLN A 139 -1.61 1.70 -12.92
N GLY A 140 -2.59 0.83 -13.17
CA GLY A 140 -2.36 -0.56 -13.59
C GLY A 140 -1.82 -1.50 -12.50
N GLN A 141 -1.93 -1.15 -11.22
CA GLN A 141 -1.45 -1.98 -10.11
C GLN A 141 -2.33 -3.21 -9.90
N GLY A 142 -3.65 -3.02 -9.83
CA GLY A 142 -4.62 -4.09 -9.69
C GLY A 142 -4.56 -5.08 -10.87
N LYS A 143 -4.44 -4.55 -12.09
CA LYS A 143 -4.20 -5.36 -13.30
C LYS A 143 -2.95 -6.24 -13.17
N THR A 144 -1.82 -5.64 -12.81
CA THR A 144 -0.55 -6.36 -12.68
C THR A 144 -0.64 -7.46 -11.62
N TRP A 145 -1.30 -7.17 -10.49
CA TRP A 145 -1.54 -8.14 -9.43
C TRP A 145 -2.41 -9.31 -9.91
N ILE A 146 -3.54 -9.06 -10.57
CA ILE A 146 -4.41 -10.12 -11.11
C ILE A 146 -3.66 -10.99 -12.13
N GLN A 147 -2.88 -10.37 -13.03
CA GLN A 147 -2.08 -11.11 -14.01
C GLN A 147 -1.03 -12.01 -13.36
N ASN A 148 -0.41 -11.57 -12.27
CA ASN A 148 0.56 -12.38 -11.53
C ASN A 148 -0.11 -13.49 -10.72
N ARG A 149 -1.28 -13.21 -10.14
CA ARG A 149 -2.08 -14.18 -9.38
C ARG A 149 -2.57 -15.32 -10.26
N GLU A 150 -3.06 -15.02 -11.47
CA GLU A 150 -3.63 -16.01 -12.38
C GLU A 150 -2.62 -16.54 -13.42
N ARG A 151 -1.32 -16.27 -13.23
CA ARG A 151 -0.26 -16.53 -14.23
C ARG A 151 -0.22 -17.97 -14.76
N ASP A 152 -0.55 -18.95 -13.92
CA ASP A 152 -0.50 -20.37 -14.27
C ASP A 152 -1.71 -20.84 -15.12
N GLN A 153 -2.73 -20.00 -15.30
CA GLN A 153 -3.97 -20.34 -16.01
C GLN A 153 -3.99 -19.68 -17.41
N GLN A 154 -3.68 -20.44 -18.46
CA GLN A 154 -3.67 -19.93 -19.84
C GLN A 154 -5.06 -19.44 -20.31
N LEU A 155 -5.12 -18.25 -20.92
CA LEU A 155 -6.35 -17.58 -21.39
C LEU A 155 -6.86 -18.10 -22.76
N GLN A 156 -7.32 -19.35 -22.83
CA GLN A 156 -8.15 -19.83 -23.96
C GLN A 156 -9.34 -20.63 -23.43
N ASP A 157 -10.53 -20.37 -24.00
CA ASP A 157 -11.83 -20.98 -23.67
C ASP A 157 -12.20 -20.90 -22.17
N SER A 158 -12.17 -19.68 -21.62
CA SER A 158 -12.25 -19.44 -20.17
C SER A 158 -13.55 -19.91 -19.50
N LEU A 159 -14.71 -19.72 -20.14
CA LEU A 159 -16.02 -20.12 -19.57
C LEU A 159 -16.16 -21.65 -19.49
N SER A 160 -15.91 -22.32 -20.62
CA SER A 160 -16.04 -23.77 -20.78
C SER A 160 -15.00 -24.54 -19.96
N LEU A 161 -13.83 -23.95 -19.71
CA LEU A 161 -12.75 -24.56 -18.93
C LEU A 161 -12.67 -24.07 -17.48
N GLY A 162 -13.52 -23.12 -17.09
CA GLY A 162 -13.53 -22.57 -15.72
C GLY A 162 -12.30 -21.71 -15.38
N ARG A 163 -11.63 -21.16 -16.39
CA ARG A 163 -10.44 -20.30 -16.23
C ARG A 163 -10.85 -18.85 -16.04
N PRO A 164 -10.03 -18.01 -15.39
CA PRO A 164 -10.30 -16.59 -15.25
C PRO A 164 -10.29 -15.88 -16.61
N LEU A 165 -11.05 -14.79 -16.71
CA LEU A 165 -11.06 -13.88 -17.84
C LEU A 165 -10.83 -12.45 -17.34
N LEU A 166 -9.88 -11.74 -17.94
CA LEU A 166 -9.59 -10.34 -17.65
C LEU A 166 -10.00 -9.47 -18.84
N LEU A 167 -10.94 -8.55 -18.62
CA LEU A 167 -11.30 -7.50 -19.58
C LEU A 167 -10.56 -6.22 -19.21
N GLU A 168 -9.76 -5.72 -20.13
CA GLU A 168 -8.88 -4.58 -19.89
C GLU A 168 -9.41 -3.30 -20.54
N ASP A 169 -9.10 -2.17 -19.89
CA ASP A 169 -9.35 -0.82 -20.41
C ASP A 169 -10.83 -0.57 -20.80
N VAL A 170 -11.75 -1.11 -19.99
CA VAL A 170 -13.19 -0.92 -20.19
C VAL A 170 -13.56 0.53 -19.89
N GLY A 171 -14.42 1.10 -20.75
CA GLY A 171 -14.97 2.44 -20.56
C GLY A 171 -16.04 2.51 -19.46
N GLU A 172 -16.94 3.49 -19.59
CA GLU A 172 -18.09 3.64 -18.68
C GLU A 172 -19.25 2.69 -19.03
N GLU A 173 -19.29 2.22 -20.27
CA GLU A 173 -20.31 1.29 -20.77
C GLU A 173 -19.74 -0.14 -20.88
N LEU A 174 -20.50 -1.10 -20.37
CA LEU A 174 -20.24 -2.54 -20.55
C LEU A 174 -21.07 -3.06 -21.72
N ASP A 175 -20.48 -3.96 -22.51
CA ASP A 175 -21.19 -4.62 -23.59
C ASP A 175 -22.35 -5.48 -23.02
N PRO A 176 -23.61 -5.26 -23.43
CA PRO A 176 -24.76 -6.03 -22.97
C PRO A 176 -24.66 -7.55 -23.17
N VAL A 177 -23.76 -8.02 -24.04
CA VAL A 177 -23.44 -9.44 -24.20
C VAL A 177 -22.97 -10.08 -22.88
N LEU A 178 -22.41 -9.29 -21.96
CA LEU A 178 -21.92 -9.74 -20.67
C LEU A 178 -23.02 -9.84 -19.59
N ASP A 179 -24.22 -9.28 -19.82
CA ASP A 179 -25.27 -9.15 -18.80
C ASP A 179 -25.64 -10.49 -18.16
N ASN A 180 -25.83 -11.54 -18.96
CA ASN A 180 -26.18 -12.87 -18.45
C ASN A 180 -25.06 -13.50 -17.61
N ILE A 181 -23.80 -13.15 -17.90
CA ILE A 181 -22.64 -13.59 -17.12
C ILE A 181 -22.59 -12.81 -15.81
N LEU A 182 -22.74 -11.49 -15.85
CA LEU A 182 -22.71 -10.60 -14.70
C LEU A 182 -23.83 -10.91 -13.69
N ASP A 183 -25.05 -11.11 -14.20
CA ASP A 183 -26.23 -11.47 -13.40
C ASP A 183 -26.20 -12.94 -12.93
N LYS A 184 -25.20 -13.73 -13.39
CA LYS A 184 -25.08 -15.18 -13.12
C LYS A 184 -26.37 -15.94 -13.46
N ASN A 185 -26.99 -15.59 -14.59
CA ASN A 185 -28.22 -16.21 -15.11
C ASN A 185 -27.92 -17.61 -15.69
N TYR A 186 -27.49 -18.53 -14.83
CA TYR A 186 -27.04 -19.86 -15.18
C TYR A 186 -28.21 -20.84 -15.28
N ILE A 187 -28.39 -21.38 -16.47
CA ILE A 187 -29.40 -22.40 -16.78
C ILE A 187 -28.78 -23.77 -16.47
N LYS A 188 -29.36 -24.51 -15.52
CA LYS A 188 -28.90 -25.86 -15.20
C LYS A 188 -29.29 -26.83 -16.32
N SER A 189 -28.30 -27.41 -16.99
CA SER A 189 -28.49 -28.41 -18.05
C SER A 189 -27.82 -29.72 -17.63
N GLY A 190 -28.56 -30.59 -16.94
CA GLY A 190 -28.00 -31.83 -16.37
C GLY A 190 -27.10 -31.55 -15.16
N SER A 191 -25.81 -31.93 -15.24
CA SER A 191 -24.80 -31.70 -14.20
C SER A 191 -23.99 -30.41 -14.39
N THR A 192 -24.07 -29.77 -15.56
CA THR A 192 -23.36 -28.53 -15.88
C THR A 192 -24.32 -27.33 -15.87
N TYR A 193 -23.74 -26.14 -15.66
CA TYR A 193 -24.44 -24.87 -15.83
C TYR A 193 -24.15 -24.34 -17.23
N LYS A 194 -25.13 -23.68 -17.85
CA LYS A 194 -24.98 -23.00 -19.15
C LYS A 194 -25.38 -21.55 -19.03
N VAL A 195 -24.74 -20.69 -19.81
CA VAL A 195 -25.10 -19.26 -19.90
C VAL A 195 -25.19 -18.86 -21.36
N LYS A 196 -26.13 -17.97 -21.68
CA LYS A 196 -26.29 -17.42 -23.03
C LYS A 196 -25.40 -16.18 -23.18
N VAL A 197 -24.42 -16.25 -24.08
CA VAL A 197 -23.51 -15.15 -24.41
C VAL A 197 -23.78 -14.73 -25.85
N GLY A 198 -24.43 -13.57 -26.03
CA GLY A 198 -24.98 -13.15 -27.32
C GLY A 198 -25.97 -14.19 -27.85
N ASP A 199 -25.68 -14.78 -29.00
CA ASP A 199 -26.53 -15.79 -29.63
C ASP A 199 -26.14 -17.24 -29.31
N LYS A 200 -25.07 -17.46 -28.53
CA LYS A 200 -24.54 -18.80 -28.23
C LYS A 200 -24.78 -19.21 -26.79
N GLU A 201 -25.10 -20.49 -26.59
CA GLU A 201 -25.09 -21.12 -25.27
C GLU A 201 -23.72 -21.74 -25.01
N VAL A 202 -23.12 -21.38 -23.87
CA VAL A 202 -21.78 -21.84 -23.47
C VAL A 202 -21.88 -22.52 -22.11
N ASP A 203 -21.17 -23.63 -21.94
CA ASP A 203 -21.06 -24.31 -20.65
C ASP A 203 -20.21 -23.48 -19.67
N VAL A 204 -20.66 -23.38 -18.42
CA VAL A 204 -19.99 -22.68 -17.32
C VAL A 204 -19.46 -23.71 -16.35
N MET A 205 -18.14 -23.87 -16.33
CA MET A 205 -17.47 -24.73 -15.36
C MET A 205 -17.25 -24.00 -14.03
N LYS A 206 -17.27 -24.77 -12.93
CA LYS A 206 -16.94 -24.25 -11.60
C LYS A 206 -15.48 -23.76 -11.60
N GLY A 207 -15.25 -22.53 -11.16
CA GLY A 207 -13.93 -21.89 -11.13
C GLY A 207 -13.84 -20.62 -11.98
N PHE A 208 -14.74 -20.45 -12.96
CA PHE A 208 -14.76 -19.25 -13.81
C PHE A 208 -14.91 -17.97 -12.98
N THR A 209 -13.98 -17.04 -13.18
CA THR A 209 -13.98 -15.70 -12.56
C THR A 209 -13.74 -14.64 -13.62
N LEU A 210 -14.59 -13.61 -13.65
CA LEU A 210 -14.44 -12.45 -14.53
C LEU A 210 -13.83 -11.29 -13.74
N TYR A 211 -12.77 -10.70 -14.28
CA TYR A 211 -12.15 -9.47 -13.78
C TYR A 211 -12.31 -8.38 -14.84
N ILE A 212 -12.67 -7.18 -14.41
CA ILE A 212 -12.83 -6.02 -15.28
C ILE A 212 -11.91 -4.91 -14.77
N THR A 213 -11.15 -4.26 -15.65
CA THR A 213 -10.30 -3.12 -15.28
C THR A 213 -10.58 -1.91 -16.17
N THR A 214 -10.44 -0.72 -15.60
CA THR A 214 -10.48 0.55 -16.33
C THR A 214 -9.29 1.43 -15.96
N LYS A 215 -8.81 2.23 -16.93
CA LYS A 215 -7.80 3.26 -16.72
C LYS A 215 -8.39 4.64 -16.40
N LEU A 216 -9.71 4.78 -16.49
CA LEU A 216 -10.38 6.03 -16.15
C LEU A 216 -10.23 6.25 -14.63
N ALA A 217 -9.71 7.40 -14.22
CA ALA A 217 -9.48 7.69 -12.81
C ALA A 217 -10.78 8.00 -12.04
N ASN A 218 -11.81 8.50 -12.74
CA ASN A 218 -13.10 8.83 -12.13
C ASN A 218 -14.26 8.56 -13.12
N PRO A 219 -14.53 7.29 -13.45
CA PRO A 219 -15.60 6.91 -14.37
C PRO A 219 -16.98 7.09 -13.73
N ALA A 220 -17.93 7.63 -14.49
CA ALA A 220 -19.32 7.79 -14.07
C ALA A 220 -20.15 6.54 -14.39
N TYR A 221 -19.96 5.46 -13.63
CA TYR A 221 -20.73 4.22 -13.83
C TYR A 221 -22.20 4.38 -13.46
N SER A 222 -23.09 3.80 -14.28
CA SER A 222 -24.52 3.78 -13.99
C SER A 222 -24.85 2.94 -12.74
N PRO A 223 -26.01 3.16 -12.11
CA PRO A 223 -26.48 2.30 -11.02
C PRO A 223 -26.60 0.83 -11.42
N GLU A 224 -26.88 0.55 -12.70
CA GLU A 224 -26.97 -0.81 -13.23
C GLU A 224 -25.61 -1.51 -13.21
N VAL A 225 -24.55 -0.84 -13.69
CA VAL A 225 -23.18 -1.37 -13.63
C VAL A 225 -22.74 -1.59 -12.18
N SER A 226 -23.02 -0.63 -11.30
CA SER A 226 -22.69 -0.69 -9.87
C SER A 226 -23.48 -1.75 -9.10
N ALA A 227 -24.67 -2.12 -9.58
CA ALA A 227 -25.47 -3.19 -9.01
C ALA A 227 -24.92 -4.56 -9.43
N ARG A 228 -24.51 -4.71 -10.70
CA ARG A 228 -24.04 -5.97 -11.28
C ARG A 228 -22.59 -6.32 -10.93
N THR A 229 -21.75 -5.32 -10.74
CA THR A 229 -20.31 -5.49 -10.46
C THR A 229 -19.96 -5.06 -9.04
N ALA A 230 -18.89 -5.62 -8.49
CA ALA A 230 -18.25 -5.10 -7.29
C ALA A 230 -17.21 -4.06 -7.72
N VAL A 231 -17.60 -2.79 -7.77
CA VAL A 231 -16.68 -1.69 -8.11
C VAL A 231 -15.67 -1.51 -6.97
N VAL A 232 -14.38 -1.52 -7.30
CA VAL A 232 -13.27 -1.36 -6.35
C VAL A 232 -12.34 -0.27 -6.86
N ASP A 233 -12.11 0.74 -6.02
CA ASP A 233 -11.17 1.81 -6.34
C ASP A 233 -9.74 1.39 -6.00
N PHE A 234 -8.94 1.13 -7.05
CA PHE A 234 -7.50 0.85 -6.98
C PHE A 234 -6.65 2.09 -7.24
N THR A 235 -7.26 3.28 -7.29
CA THR A 235 -6.53 4.54 -7.42
C THR A 235 -5.55 4.69 -6.28
N VAL A 236 -4.30 4.96 -6.63
CA VAL A 236 -3.23 5.13 -5.67
C VAL A 236 -3.46 6.39 -4.85
N THR A 237 -3.51 6.24 -3.53
CA THR A 237 -3.61 7.37 -2.60
C THR A 237 -2.22 7.85 -2.18
N GLN A 238 -2.12 9.10 -1.71
CA GLN A 238 -0.85 9.65 -1.23
C GLN A 238 -0.25 8.82 -0.10
N ARG A 239 -1.07 8.45 0.88
CA ARG A 239 -0.65 7.61 2.01
C ARG A 239 -0.27 6.21 1.59
N GLY A 240 -1.05 5.57 0.71
CA GLY A 240 -0.75 4.23 0.20
C GLY A 240 0.57 4.19 -0.57
N LEU A 241 0.83 5.17 -1.44
CA LEU A 241 2.11 5.27 -2.13
C LEU A 241 3.26 5.55 -1.16
N GLU A 242 3.05 6.41 -0.17
CA GLU A 242 4.07 6.70 0.84
C GLU A 242 4.46 5.43 1.61
N ASP A 243 3.51 4.61 2.03
CA ASP A 243 3.81 3.35 2.73
C ASP A 243 4.51 2.33 1.79
N GLN A 244 4.15 2.30 0.51
CA GLN A 244 4.85 1.50 -0.51
C GLN A 244 6.30 1.96 -0.72
N LEU A 245 6.51 3.26 -0.86
CA LEU A 245 7.85 3.86 -1.02
C LEU A 245 8.69 3.63 0.23
N LEU A 246 8.10 3.73 1.42
CA LEU A 246 8.78 3.43 2.67
C LEU A 246 9.28 1.98 2.70
N GLY A 247 8.42 1.02 2.33
CA GLY A 247 8.82 -0.39 2.20
C GLY A 247 10.01 -0.57 1.25
N ARG A 248 10.02 0.12 0.11
CA ARG A 248 11.14 0.09 -0.85
C ARG A 248 12.43 0.70 -0.29
N VAL A 249 12.36 1.83 0.39
CA VAL A 249 13.53 2.48 1.02
C VAL A 249 14.17 1.54 2.03
N ILE A 250 13.35 0.91 2.89
CA ILE A 250 13.84 -0.01 3.91
C ILE A 250 14.47 -1.25 3.28
N LEU A 251 13.86 -1.81 2.24
CA LEU A 251 14.42 -2.97 1.53
C LEU A 251 15.81 -2.67 0.94
N LEU A 252 16.05 -1.45 0.44
CA LEU A 252 17.32 -1.06 -0.18
C LEU A 252 18.38 -0.55 0.80
N GLU A 253 18.01 0.24 1.80
CA GLU A 253 18.97 0.85 2.74
C GLU A 253 19.20 0.01 4.00
N LYS A 254 18.22 -0.79 4.42
CA LYS A 254 18.23 -1.55 5.67
C LYS A 254 17.73 -2.98 5.46
N GLN A 255 18.30 -3.67 4.48
CA GLN A 255 17.96 -5.07 4.17
C GLN A 255 18.05 -5.99 5.40
N GLU A 256 19.02 -5.77 6.29
CA GLU A 256 19.14 -6.54 7.55
C GLU A 256 17.91 -6.38 8.45
N LEU A 257 17.36 -5.17 8.54
CA LEU A 257 16.18 -4.86 9.35
C LEU A 257 14.91 -5.49 8.76
N GLU A 258 14.79 -5.49 7.42
CA GLU A 258 13.66 -6.17 6.76
C GLU A 258 13.78 -7.71 6.88
N ALA A 259 15.01 -8.25 6.82
CA ALA A 259 15.25 -9.67 7.05
C ALA A 259 14.97 -10.07 8.51
N GLU A 260 15.31 -9.22 9.48
CA GLU A 260 14.98 -9.41 10.89
C GLU A 260 13.47 -9.38 11.12
N ARG A 261 12.75 -8.43 10.50
CA ARG A 261 11.28 -8.36 10.52
C ARG A 261 10.65 -9.62 9.93
N GLY A 262 11.15 -10.10 8.79
CA GLY A 262 10.67 -11.32 8.15
C GLY A 262 10.84 -12.55 9.06
N LYS A 263 12.04 -12.73 9.63
CA LYS A 263 12.31 -13.80 10.60
C LYS A 263 11.43 -13.71 11.84
N LEU A 264 11.23 -12.50 12.37
CA LEU A 264 10.37 -12.28 13.52
C LEU A 264 8.92 -12.70 13.23
N LEU A 265 8.38 -12.36 12.05
CA LEU A 265 7.04 -12.77 11.63
C LEU A 265 6.91 -14.29 11.46
N GLU A 266 7.91 -14.93 10.87
CA GLU A 266 7.97 -16.40 10.75
C GLU A 266 8.02 -17.07 12.12
N GLU A 267 8.85 -16.56 13.04
CA GLU A 267 8.95 -17.06 14.42
C GLU A 267 7.64 -16.87 15.18
N VAL A 268 7.00 -15.70 15.10
CA VAL A 268 5.69 -15.45 15.73
C VAL A 268 4.63 -16.41 15.19
N THR A 269 4.60 -16.61 13.89
CA THR A 269 3.62 -17.51 13.24
C THR A 269 3.86 -18.97 13.63
N SER A 270 5.13 -19.41 13.62
CA SER A 270 5.55 -20.74 14.05
C SER A 270 5.23 -21.00 15.52
N ASN A 271 5.53 -20.03 16.39
CA ASN A 271 5.23 -20.09 17.82
C ASN A 271 3.72 -20.17 18.09
N LYS A 272 2.90 -19.36 17.39
CA LYS A 272 1.44 -19.44 17.47
C LYS A 272 0.91 -20.81 17.04
N ARG A 273 1.43 -21.36 15.92
CA ARG A 273 1.06 -22.70 15.45
C ARG A 273 1.45 -23.78 16.45
N LYS A 274 2.68 -23.74 16.97
CA LYS A 274 3.18 -24.70 17.97
C LYS A 274 2.33 -24.68 19.24
N MET A 275 1.86 -23.50 19.66
CA MET A 275 0.94 -23.38 20.80
C MET A 275 -0.39 -24.10 20.55
N GLN A 276 -0.96 -23.98 19.35
CA GLN A 276 -2.16 -24.74 18.96
C GLN A 276 -1.90 -26.25 18.87
N GLU A 277 -0.79 -26.68 18.25
CA GLU A 277 -0.45 -28.11 18.13
C GLU A 277 -0.24 -28.78 19.49
N LEU A 278 0.37 -28.07 20.44
CA LEU A 278 0.53 -28.55 21.81
C LEU A 278 -0.82 -28.74 22.51
N GLU A 279 -1.74 -27.81 22.30
CA GLU A 279 -3.10 -27.88 22.82
C GLU A 279 -3.89 -29.05 22.21
N ASP A 280 -3.84 -29.20 20.89
CA ASP A 280 -4.50 -30.29 20.16
C ASP A 280 -3.94 -31.66 20.57
N SER A 281 -2.62 -31.76 20.75
CA SER A 281 -1.95 -32.97 21.21
C SER A 281 -2.38 -33.36 22.63
N LEU A 282 -2.50 -32.36 23.53
CA LEU A 282 -2.98 -32.59 24.90
C LEU A 282 -4.44 -33.06 24.91
N LEU A 283 -5.32 -32.41 24.13
CA LEU A 283 -6.73 -32.78 23.97
C LEU A 283 -6.87 -34.20 23.39
N PHE A 284 -6.10 -34.52 22.35
CA PHE A 284 -6.09 -35.85 21.75
C PHE A 284 -5.68 -36.93 22.76
N ARG A 285 -4.64 -36.69 23.56
CA ARG A 285 -4.20 -37.64 24.61
C ARG A 285 -5.27 -37.84 25.67
N LEU A 286 -5.88 -36.76 26.17
CA LEU A 286 -6.93 -36.82 27.19
C LEU A 286 -8.17 -37.60 26.71
N THR A 287 -8.51 -37.51 25.42
CA THR A 287 -9.63 -38.25 24.83
C THR A 287 -9.30 -39.70 24.47
N SER A 288 -8.03 -40.00 24.17
CA SER A 288 -7.60 -41.32 23.69
C SER A 288 -7.27 -42.31 24.83
N THR A 289 -6.92 -41.82 26.03
CA THR A 289 -6.57 -42.69 27.16
C THR A 289 -7.84 -43.36 27.74
N GLN A 290 -8.05 -44.64 27.42
CA GLN A 290 -9.07 -45.48 28.06
C GLN A 290 -8.49 -46.13 29.32
N GLY A 291 -8.87 -45.64 30.51
CA GLY A 291 -8.41 -46.19 31.79
C GLY A 291 -8.11 -45.13 32.86
N SER A 292 -7.34 -45.50 33.88
CA SER A 292 -6.95 -44.58 34.97
C SER A 292 -5.87 -43.60 34.49
N LEU A 293 -6.22 -42.32 34.34
CA LEU A 293 -5.31 -41.23 33.96
C LEU A 293 -4.10 -41.09 34.91
N VAL A 294 -4.27 -41.48 36.19
CA VAL A 294 -3.24 -41.39 37.24
C VAL A 294 -2.13 -42.44 37.04
N GLU A 295 -2.43 -43.52 36.32
CA GLU A 295 -1.48 -44.61 36.04
C GLU A 295 -0.73 -44.39 34.72
N ASP A 296 -1.18 -43.46 33.88
CA ASP A 296 -0.52 -43.08 32.63
C ASP A 296 0.62 -42.08 32.88
N GLN A 297 1.80 -42.60 33.19
CA GLN A 297 3.02 -41.79 33.36
C GLN A 297 3.39 -41.00 32.10
N SER A 298 2.96 -41.43 30.91
CA SER A 298 3.27 -40.73 29.66
C SER A 298 2.49 -39.40 29.55
N LEU A 299 1.25 -39.38 30.03
CA LEU A 299 0.42 -38.18 30.06
C LEU A 299 0.98 -37.09 30.98
N ILE A 300 1.48 -37.49 32.17
CA ILE A 300 2.08 -36.55 33.14
C ILE A 300 3.32 -35.89 32.56
N GLU A 301 4.15 -36.65 31.85
CA GLU A 301 5.34 -36.09 31.21
C GLU A 301 4.97 -35.16 30.05
N VAL A 302 4.00 -35.53 29.22
CA VAL A 302 3.50 -34.66 28.14
C VAL A 302 2.89 -33.37 28.69
N LEU A 303 2.12 -33.43 29.78
CA LEU A 303 1.56 -32.26 30.46
C LEU A 303 2.66 -31.31 30.95
N ARG A 304 3.70 -31.86 31.57
CA ARG A 304 4.85 -31.08 32.05
C ARG A 304 5.59 -30.40 30.90
N VAL A 305 5.86 -31.14 29.82
CA VAL A 305 6.53 -30.61 28.62
C VAL A 305 5.68 -29.55 27.94
N THR A 306 4.38 -29.79 27.80
CA THR A 306 3.43 -28.86 27.17
C THR A 306 3.34 -27.55 27.94
N LYS A 307 3.16 -27.60 29.27
CA LYS A 307 3.09 -26.42 30.13
C LYS A 307 4.38 -25.59 30.07
N THR A 308 5.53 -26.25 30.17
CA THR A 308 6.83 -25.57 30.10
C THR A 308 7.03 -24.91 28.74
N THR A 309 6.73 -25.63 27.66
CA THR A 309 6.89 -25.12 26.28
C THR A 309 5.90 -23.97 25.99
N ALA A 310 4.67 -24.03 26.53
CA ALA A 310 3.68 -22.97 26.37
C ALA A 310 4.12 -21.66 27.07
N LEU A 311 4.70 -21.75 28.28
CA LEU A 311 5.26 -20.59 28.97
C LEU A 311 6.43 -19.97 28.18
N GLU A 312 7.35 -20.80 27.67
CA GLU A 312 8.46 -20.35 26.83
C GLU A 312 7.97 -19.66 25.54
N VAL A 313 6.95 -20.22 24.88
CA VAL A 313 6.35 -19.64 23.68
C VAL A 313 5.66 -18.32 23.99
N SER A 314 4.94 -18.22 25.11
CA SER A 314 4.29 -16.97 25.54
C SER A 314 5.29 -15.86 25.81
N GLU A 315 6.40 -16.17 26.48
CA GLU A 315 7.48 -15.20 26.74
C GLU A 315 8.11 -14.73 25.42
N LYS A 316 8.42 -15.66 24.50
CA LYS A 316 8.93 -15.33 23.17
C LYS A 316 7.97 -14.43 22.37
N LEU A 317 6.67 -14.67 22.44
CA LEU A 317 5.66 -13.83 21.78
C LEU A 317 5.63 -12.41 22.37
N SER A 318 5.81 -12.26 23.68
CA SER A 318 5.90 -10.94 24.33
C SER A 318 7.16 -10.17 23.89
N VAL A 319 8.32 -10.83 23.89
CA VAL A 319 9.58 -10.22 23.42
C VAL A 319 9.49 -9.84 21.94
N ALA A 320 8.83 -10.68 21.14
CA ALA A 320 8.63 -10.40 19.72
C ALA A 320 7.79 -9.13 19.49
N ALA A 321 6.73 -8.91 20.29
CA ALA A 321 5.90 -7.70 20.20
C ALA A 321 6.70 -6.41 20.50
N GLU A 322 7.57 -6.42 21.52
CA GLU A 322 8.45 -5.28 21.80
C GLU A 322 9.48 -5.05 20.70
N THR A 323 9.98 -6.13 20.11
CA THR A 323 10.95 -6.07 19.00
C THR A 323 10.30 -5.49 17.75
N GLU A 324 9.05 -5.88 17.45
CA GLU A 324 8.26 -5.33 16.35
C GLU A 324 8.09 -3.81 16.47
N LEU A 325 7.85 -3.29 17.68
CA LEU A 325 7.75 -1.85 17.91
C LEU A 325 9.07 -1.12 17.61
N LYS A 326 10.22 -1.68 18.02
CA LYS A 326 11.54 -1.10 17.75
C LYS A 326 11.85 -1.10 16.25
N ILE A 327 11.52 -2.20 15.56
CA ILE A 327 11.66 -2.30 14.10
C ILE A 327 10.80 -1.24 13.42
N ASN A 328 9.55 -1.08 13.82
CA ASN A 328 8.67 -0.06 13.25
C ASN A 328 9.18 1.36 13.48
N GLN A 329 9.67 1.68 14.69
CA GLN A 329 10.29 2.99 14.95
C GLN A 329 11.49 3.27 14.03
N ALA A 330 12.37 2.28 13.84
CA ALA A 330 13.51 2.44 12.93
C ALA A 330 13.09 2.60 11.46
N ARG A 331 11.97 1.98 11.04
CA ARG A 331 11.41 2.17 9.69
C ARG A 331 10.90 3.60 9.51
N GLU A 332 10.17 4.11 10.51
CA GLU A 332 9.58 5.45 10.50
C GLU A 332 10.62 6.58 10.35
N GLU A 333 11.88 6.37 10.76
CA GLU A 333 12.96 7.34 10.52
C GLU A 333 13.15 7.67 9.02
N TYR A 334 12.88 6.72 8.13
CA TYR A 334 13.02 6.89 6.68
C TYR A 334 11.75 7.44 6.00
N ARG A 335 10.64 7.59 6.73
CA ARG A 335 9.38 8.13 6.20
C ARG A 335 9.54 9.44 5.43
N PRO A 336 10.38 10.42 5.83
CA PRO A 336 10.56 11.65 5.06
C PRO A 336 10.98 11.44 3.60
N VAL A 337 11.75 10.37 3.30
CA VAL A 337 12.13 10.02 1.92
C VAL A 337 10.90 9.58 1.13
N ALA A 338 10.05 8.74 1.73
CA ALA A 338 8.82 8.27 1.13
C ALA A 338 7.80 9.39 0.95
N THR A 339 7.62 10.26 1.96
CA THR A 339 6.75 11.44 1.87
C THR A 339 7.19 12.35 0.71
N ARG A 340 8.51 12.56 0.56
CA ARG A 340 9.05 13.33 -0.57
C ARG A 340 8.76 12.66 -1.90
N GLY A 341 8.97 11.36 -2.01
CA GLY A 341 8.66 10.60 -3.23
C GLY A 341 7.18 10.66 -3.60
N GLY A 342 6.28 10.57 -2.61
CA GLY A 342 4.84 10.75 -2.81
C GLY A 342 4.51 12.12 -3.40
N ILE A 343 5.01 13.21 -2.81
CA ILE A 343 4.80 14.57 -3.32
C ILE A 343 5.26 14.70 -4.78
N LEU A 344 6.45 14.18 -5.09
CA LEU A 344 7.02 14.24 -6.42
C LEU A 344 6.16 13.49 -7.45
N TYR A 345 5.72 12.27 -7.12
CA TYR A 345 4.89 11.48 -8.02
C TYR A 345 3.52 12.13 -8.26
N PHE A 346 2.82 12.54 -7.21
CA PHE A 346 1.51 13.17 -7.36
C PHE A 346 1.58 14.51 -8.08
N LEU A 347 2.67 15.27 -7.91
CA LEU A 347 2.90 16.47 -8.73
C LEU A 347 2.99 16.12 -10.22
N ILE A 348 3.71 15.05 -10.59
CA ILE A 348 3.80 14.62 -11.99
C ILE A 348 2.42 14.20 -12.52
N VAL A 349 1.65 13.45 -11.72
CA VAL A 349 0.29 13.04 -12.09
C VAL A 349 -0.62 14.25 -12.28
N GLU A 350 -0.55 15.24 -11.40
CA GLU A 350 -1.33 16.48 -11.50
C GLU A 350 -0.98 17.29 -12.76
N MET A 351 0.28 17.23 -13.24
CA MET A 351 0.65 17.89 -14.49
C MET A 351 -0.12 17.35 -15.71
N SER A 352 -0.64 16.12 -15.66
CA SER A 352 -1.52 15.59 -16.72
C SER A 352 -2.81 16.38 -16.90
N LEU A 353 -3.25 17.11 -15.86
CA LEU A 353 -4.41 18.01 -15.92
C LEU A 353 -4.09 19.29 -16.71
N VAL A 354 -2.81 19.69 -16.77
CA VAL A 354 -2.35 20.83 -17.58
C VAL A 354 -2.26 20.43 -19.04
N ASN A 355 -1.69 19.26 -19.32
CA ASN A 355 -1.63 18.70 -20.66
C ASN A 355 -1.69 17.17 -20.62
N ILE A 356 -2.56 16.58 -21.44
CA ILE A 356 -2.80 15.14 -21.53
C ILE A 356 -1.51 14.36 -21.88
N MET A 357 -0.52 15.01 -22.52
CA MET A 357 0.77 14.39 -22.85
C MET A 357 1.70 14.22 -21.64
N TYR A 358 1.45 14.90 -20.52
CA TYR A 358 2.28 14.81 -19.31
C TYR A 358 1.91 13.59 -18.47
N GLN A 359 2.05 12.41 -19.06
CA GLN A 359 1.80 11.14 -18.40
C GLN A 359 3.11 10.44 -18.09
N THR A 360 3.25 9.99 -16.84
CA THR A 360 4.35 9.15 -16.41
C THR A 360 3.77 7.97 -15.64
N SER A 361 4.16 6.76 -16.00
CA SER A 361 3.70 5.57 -15.29
C SER A 361 4.32 5.49 -13.89
N LEU A 362 3.57 4.93 -12.93
CA LEU A 362 4.09 4.66 -11.60
C LEU A 362 5.34 3.79 -11.65
N ARG A 363 5.38 2.78 -12.53
CA ARG A 363 6.55 1.91 -12.73
C ARG A 363 7.81 2.70 -13.07
N GLN A 364 7.70 3.67 -13.99
CA GLN A 364 8.83 4.51 -14.38
C GLN A 364 9.31 5.37 -13.22
N PHE A 365 8.39 5.98 -12.48
CA PHE A 365 8.72 6.76 -11.30
C PHE A 365 9.42 5.92 -10.22
N LEU A 366 8.94 4.71 -9.97
CA LEU A 366 9.55 3.77 -9.02
C LEU A 366 10.99 3.40 -9.43
N GLY A 367 11.25 3.24 -10.74
CA GLY A 367 12.61 3.04 -11.25
C GLY A 367 13.54 4.23 -10.97
N LEU A 368 13.04 5.47 -11.15
CA LEU A 368 13.79 6.68 -10.80
C LEU A 368 14.04 6.80 -9.30
N PHE A 369 13.07 6.41 -8.49
CA PHE A 369 13.15 6.40 -7.04
C PHE A 369 14.24 5.43 -6.55
N ASP A 370 14.21 4.19 -7.04
CA ASP A 370 15.20 3.16 -6.72
C ASP A 370 16.61 3.59 -7.15
N SER A 371 16.75 4.12 -8.38
CA SER A 371 18.00 4.63 -8.90
C SER A 371 18.55 5.81 -8.07
N SER A 372 17.67 6.67 -7.55
CA SER A 372 18.08 7.83 -6.73
C SER A 372 18.70 7.41 -5.41
N MET A 373 18.21 6.33 -4.80
CA MET A 373 18.80 5.77 -3.59
C MET A 373 20.16 5.13 -3.87
N LEU A 374 20.31 4.45 -5.01
CA LEU A 374 21.59 3.83 -5.38
C LEU A 374 22.69 4.87 -5.69
N GLN A 375 22.35 5.93 -6.43
CA GLN A 375 23.33 6.92 -6.94
C GLN A 375 23.63 8.07 -5.96
N SER A 376 22.74 8.34 -4.99
CA SER A 376 22.95 9.40 -4.00
C SER A 376 24.14 9.13 -3.07
N ALA A 377 24.79 10.19 -2.60
CA ALA A 377 25.95 10.10 -1.72
C ALA A 377 25.62 9.33 -0.42
N LYS A 378 26.38 8.26 -0.17
CA LYS A 378 26.23 7.42 1.04
C LYS A 378 26.75 8.16 2.29
N SER A 379 26.17 7.86 3.45
CA SER A 379 26.59 8.43 4.74
C SER A 379 26.29 7.44 5.87
N GLN A 380 27.14 7.43 6.90
CA GLN A 380 26.96 6.60 8.10
C GLN A 380 25.88 7.17 9.05
N LEU A 381 25.65 8.49 9.01
CA LEU A 381 24.60 9.14 9.79
C LEU A 381 23.28 9.06 9.04
N THR A 382 22.28 8.39 9.62
CA THR A 382 20.95 8.21 9.03
C THR A 382 20.33 9.54 8.60
N SER A 383 20.38 10.57 9.44
CA SER A 383 19.85 11.90 9.13
C SER A 383 20.51 12.53 7.88
N LYS A 384 21.85 12.48 7.79
CA LYS A 384 22.58 12.99 6.62
C LYS A 384 22.31 12.15 5.37
N ARG A 385 22.18 10.83 5.52
CA ARG A 385 21.83 9.91 4.43
C ARG A 385 20.45 10.25 3.86
N ILE A 386 19.45 10.44 4.72
CA ILE A 386 18.08 10.84 4.34
C ILE A 386 18.11 12.15 3.55
N SER A 387 18.82 13.18 4.05
CA SER A 387 18.94 14.46 3.34
C SER A 387 19.59 14.32 1.97
N ASN A 388 20.65 13.50 1.84
CA ASN A 388 21.31 13.25 0.56
C ASN A 388 20.37 12.56 -0.44
N ILE A 389 19.60 11.56 0.01
CA ILE A 389 18.61 10.87 -0.84
C ILE A 389 17.55 11.86 -1.29
N ILE A 390 16.96 12.62 -0.37
CA ILE A 390 15.89 13.60 -0.66
C ILE A 390 16.35 14.63 -1.69
N SER A 391 17.54 15.21 -1.50
CA SER A 391 18.07 16.22 -2.41
C SER A 391 18.35 15.65 -3.80
N PHE A 392 18.97 14.48 -3.88
CA PHE A 392 19.27 13.82 -5.15
C PHE A 392 18.00 13.37 -5.88
N LEU A 393 17.06 12.75 -5.16
CA LEU A 393 15.77 12.31 -5.69
C LEU A 393 14.98 13.49 -6.26
N THR A 394 14.89 14.58 -5.49
CA THR A 394 14.16 15.79 -5.92
C THR A 394 14.74 16.34 -7.22
N TYR A 395 16.07 16.44 -7.31
CA TYR A 395 16.73 16.95 -8.51
C TYR A 395 16.60 16.00 -9.70
N LYS A 396 16.79 14.69 -9.49
CA LYS A 396 16.68 13.69 -10.56
C LYS A 396 15.27 13.64 -11.15
N VAL A 397 14.26 13.63 -10.30
CA VAL A 397 12.85 13.64 -10.75
C VAL A 397 12.49 14.97 -11.42
N TYR A 398 12.99 16.10 -10.90
CA TYR A 398 12.86 17.39 -11.57
C TYR A 398 13.44 17.35 -12.99
N CYS A 399 14.70 16.91 -13.15
CA CYS A 399 15.35 16.81 -14.44
C CYS A 399 14.58 15.89 -15.40
N TYR A 400 14.18 14.71 -14.93
CA TYR A 400 13.43 13.75 -15.75
C TYR A 400 12.10 14.34 -16.24
N THR A 401 11.34 14.97 -15.35
CA THR A 401 10.02 15.54 -15.67
C THR A 401 10.15 16.79 -16.52
N ALA A 402 11.05 17.72 -16.17
CA ALA A 402 11.23 18.97 -16.91
C ALA A 402 11.62 18.74 -18.37
N ARG A 403 12.28 17.63 -18.72
CA ARG A 403 12.60 17.25 -20.10
C ARG A 403 11.36 16.94 -20.95
N SER A 404 10.27 16.46 -20.35
CA SER A 404 9.03 16.12 -21.07
C SER A 404 8.03 17.28 -21.16
N LEU A 405 8.26 18.36 -20.41
CA LEU A 405 7.38 19.53 -20.37
C LEU A 405 7.71 20.52 -21.49
N TYR A 406 6.67 21.20 -21.98
CA TYR A 406 6.86 22.38 -22.82
C TYR A 406 7.48 23.52 -22.02
N GLU A 407 8.25 24.38 -22.69
CA GLU A 407 8.99 25.47 -22.05
C GLU A 407 8.07 26.39 -21.21
N GLU A 408 6.85 26.64 -21.70
CA GLU A 408 5.82 27.43 -21.00
C GLU A 408 5.38 26.83 -19.66
N HIS A 409 5.42 25.50 -19.52
CA HIS A 409 4.94 24.79 -18.32
C HIS A 409 6.07 24.43 -17.34
N LYS A 410 7.35 24.58 -17.73
CA LYS A 410 8.48 24.26 -16.85
C LYS A 410 8.49 25.10 -15.58
N LEU A 411 8.29 26.42 -15.71
CA LEU A 411 8.25 27.32 -14.55
C LEU A 411 7.07 26.98 -13.62
N LEU A 412 5.90 26.67 -14.19
CA LEU A 412 4.73 26.26 -13.42
C LEU A 412 5.04 25.00 -12.60
N PHE A 413 5.60 23.98 -13.23
CA PHE A 413 5.98 22.74 -12.56
C PHE A 413 6.99 22.98 -11.42
N THR A 414 8.05 23.75 -11.67
CA THR A 414 9.07 24.03 -10.64
C THR A 414 8.51 24.88 -9.49
N LEU A 415 7.62 25.82 -9.77
CA LEU A 415 6.96 26.61 -8.74
C LEU A 415 6.05 25.72 -7.89
N LEU A 416 5.22 24.87 -8.52
CA LEU A 416 4.37 23.92 -7.81
C LEU A 416 5.18 22.93 -6.96
N LEU A 417 6.34 22.49 -7.46
CA LEU A 417 7.28 21.68 -6.70
C LEU A 417 7.73 22.40 -5.42
N ALA A 418 8.21 23.64 -5.53
CA ALA A 418 8.64 24.44 -4.37
C ALA A 418 7.48 24.65 -3.37
N LEU A 419 6.28 25.00 -3.85
CA LEU A 419 5.11 25.23 -3.02
C LEU A 419 4.65 23.97 -2.29
N LYS A 420 4.56 22.82 -2.96
CA LYS A 420 4.15 21.56 -2.31
C LYS A 420 5.16 21.11 -1.24
N ILE A 421 6.45 21.31 -1.51
CA ILE A 421 7.51 21.03 -0.52
C ILE A 421 7.36 21.96 0.70
N ALA A 422 7.13 23.26 0.48
CA ALA A 422 6.96 24.22 1.56
C ALA A 422 5.66 23.99 2.37
N LEU A 423 4.58 23.57 1.71
CA LEU A 423 3.33 23.17 2.37
C LEU A 423 3.54 21.95 3.27
N GLN A 424 4.26 20.93 2.80
CA GLN A 424 4.56 19.75 3.61
C GLN A 424 5.45 20.09 4.81
N ALA A 425 6.43 21.00 4.63
CA ALA A 425 7.26 21.50 5.72
C ALA A 425 6.51 22.43 6.70
N ARG A 426 5.25 22.81 6.38
CA ARG A 426 4.43 23.80 7.11
C ARG A 426 5.07 25.20 7.19
N ASN A 427 5.94 25.53 6.23
CA ASN A 427 6.51 26.87 6.10
C ASN A 427 5.47 27.87 5.54
N ILE A 428 4.55 27.34 4.73
CA ILE A 428 3.43 28.08 4.13
C ILE A 428 2.14 27.31 4.38
N SER A 429 1.02 28.02 4.37
CA SER A 429 -0.32 27.47 4.64
C SER A 429 -1.19 27.41 3.38
N HIS A 430 -2.15 26.49 3.36
CA HIS A 430 -3.10 26.35 2.25
C HIS A 430 -3.89 27.66 1.96
N PRO A 431 -4.34 28.43 2.97
CA PRO A 431 -4.96 29.74 2.72
C PRO A 431 -4.02 30.73 2.00
N GLU A 432 -2.75 30.82 2.39
CA GLU A 432 -1.80 31.73 1.74
C GLU A 432 -1.56 31.35 0.27
N VAL A 433 -1.48 30.04 -0.04
CA VAL A 433 -1.38 29.56 -1.43
C VAL A 433 -2.65 29.88 -2.21
N LEU A 434 -3.83 29.72 -1.62
CA LEU A 434 -5.08 30.13 -2.27
C LEU A 434 -5.11 31.63 -2.55
N THR A 435 -4.62 32.47 -1.63
CA THR A 435 -4.49 33.91 -1.86
C THR A 435 -3.55 34.21 -3.02
N PHE A 436 -2.40 33.53 -3.10
CA PHE A 436 -1.47 33.65 -4.23
C PHE A 436 -2.11 33.30 -5.58
N VAL A 437 -2.92 32.23 -5.62
CA VAL A 437 -3.61 31.78 -6.84
C VAL A 437 -4.73 32.75 -7.23
N LYS A 438 -5.59 33.13 -6.28
CA LYS A 438 -6.75 34.00 -6.54
C LYS A 438 -6.32 35.40 -6.97
N GLY A 439 -5.31 35.97 -6.31
CA GLY A 439 -4.90 37.37 -6.47
C GLY A 439 -6.00 38.31 -5.99
N ASP A 440 -5.77 39.04 -4.90
CA ASP A 440 -6.76 40.00 -4.39
C ASP A 440 -6.47 41.41 -4.96
N PRO A 441 -7.43 42.07 -5.65
CA PRO A 441 -7.22 43.37 -6.28
C PRO A 441 -7.42 44.58 -5.36
N GLU A 442 -7.40 44.44 -4.03
CA GLU A 442 -7.46 45.62 -3.15
C GLU A 442 -6.18 46.45 -3.21
N ARG A 443 -6.19 47.39 -4.17
CA ARG A 443 -5.21 48.47 -4.32
C ARG A 443 -5.49 49.56 -3.28
N ALA A 444 -4.74 49.55 -2.19
CA ALA A 444 -4.58 50.75 -1.38
C ALA A 444 -3.18 50.84 -0.74
N LEU A 445 -2.59 52.04 -0.87
CA LEU A 445 -1.58 52.68 -0.01
C LEU A 445 -0.06 52.57 -0.28
N LEU A 446 0.45 52.20 -1.46
CA LEU A 446 1.92 52.26 -1.71
C LEU A 446 2.32 52.65 -3.16
N GLU A 447 1.76 53.72 -3.72
CA GLU A 447 1.96 54.15 -5.14
C GLU A 447 3.45 54.23 -5.59
N ALA A 448 4.37 54.64 -4.72
CA ALA A 448 5.76 54.90 -5.12
C ALA A 448 6.64 53.64 -5.32
N TRP A 449 6.34 52.51 -4.67
CA TRP A 449 7.15 51.28 -4.79
C TRP A 449 6.70 50.43 -6.00
N PHE A 450 5.41 50.46 -6.35
CA PHE A 450 4.87 49.71 -7.49
C PHE A 450 5.29 50.26 -8.84
N ASP A 451 5.52 51.56 -8.94
CA ASP A 451 5.96 52.20 -10.17
C ASP A 451 7.46 51.97 -10.46
N HIS A 452 8.19 51.32 -9.54
CA HIS A 452 9.57 50.93 -9.78
C HIS A 452 9.64 49.88 -10.91
N PRO A 453 10.60 49.97 -11.86
CA PRO A 453 10.69 49.01 -12.98
C PRO A 453 11.07 47.58 -12.56
N THR A 454 11.65 47.42 -11.37
CA THR A 454 12.04 46.14 -10.77
C THR A 454 11.69 46.15 -9.27
N PRO A 455 10.40 46.12 -8.90
CA PRO A 455 9.97 46.18 -7.51
C PRO A 455 10.48 45.00 -6.69
N GLU A 456 10.69 43.83 -7.31
CA GLU A 456 11.29 42.66 -6.64
C GLU A 456 12.74 42.87 -6.18
N ASP A 457 13.43 43.88 -6.73
CA ASP A 457 14.80 44.28 -6.38
C ASP A 457 14.85 45.50 -5.47
N ALA A 458 13.75 46.25 -5.39
CA ALA A 458 13.67 47.44 -4.57
C ALA A 458 13.42 47.05 -3.11
N PRO A 459 14.10 47.69 -2.14
CA PRO A 459 13.85 47.42 -0.73
C PRO A 459 12.38 47.70 -0.41
N LEU A 460 11.75 46.77 0.31
CA LEU A 460 10.36 46.92 0.70
C LEU A 460 10.18 48.14 1.61
N PRO A 461 9.13 48.95 1.39
CA PRO A 461 8.85 50.12 2.22
C PRO A 461 8.56 49.73 3.67
N ASP A 462 8.60 50.70 4.59
CA ASP A 462 8.22 50.57 6.00
C ASP A 462 8.90 49.45 6.81
N GLY A 463 10.08 48.99 6.35
CA GLY A 463 10.87 47.98 7.06
C GLY A 463 10.29 46.57 6.98
N TYR A 464 9.43 46.28 6.00
CA TYR A 464 8.91 44.93 5.76
C TYR A 464 9.95 43.96 5.19
N GLU A 465 11.09 44.47 4.72
CA GLU A 465 12.19 43.68 4.12
C GLU A 465 12.68 42.54 5.02
N GLU A 466 12.81 42.80 6.34
CA GLU A 466 13.26 41.84 7.34
C GLU A 466 12.12 41.01 7.96
N LYS A 467 10.86 41.40 7.72
CA LYS A 467 9.68 40.76 8.31
C LYS A 467 9.04 39.73 7.39
N LEU A 468 9.21 39.86 6.08
CA LEU A 468 8.64 38.96 5.08
C LEU A 468 9.68 37.95 4.60
N ASP A 469 9.29 36.68 4.58
CA ASP A 469 10.08 35.64 3.92
C ASP A 469 9.87 35.66 2.40
N THR A 470 10.70 34.92 1.65
CA THR A 470 10.70 34.94 0.19
C THR A 470 9.32 34.60 -0.41
N PHE A 471 8.55 33.72 0.24
CA PHE A 471 7.19 33.40 -0.21
C PHE A 471 6.21 34.56 0.00
N ARG A 472 6.23 35.24 1.15
CA ARG A 472 5.36 36.41 1.37
C ARG A 472 5.75 37.59 0.48
N LYS A 473 7.04 37.72 0.13
CA LYS A 473 7.48 38.65 -0.93
C LYS A 473 6.91 38.26 -2.30
N LEU A 474 6.87 36.97 -2.65
CA LEU A 474 6.20 36.48 -3.85
C LEU A 474 4.70 36.79 -3.86
N LEU A 475 4.01 36.58 -2.73
CA LEU A 475 2.59 36.90 -2.58
C LEU A 475 2.33 38.41 -2.79
N LEU A 476 3.21 39.25 -2.23
CA LEU A 476 3.15 40.70 -2.37
C LEU A 476 3.31 41.14 -3.82
N VAL A 477 4.37 40.67 -4.50
CA VAL A 477 4.61 40.97 -5.92
C VAL A 477 3.46 40.46 -6.78
N ARG A 478 2.95 39.25 -6.53
CA ARG A 478 1.80 38.70 -7.27
C ARG A 478 0.53 39.54 -7.15
N SER A 479 0.32 40.15 -5.97
CA SER A 479 -0.88 40.94 -5.68
C SER A 479 -0.79 42.34 -6.29
N TRP A 480 0.41 42.92 -6.30
CA TRP A 480 0.59 44.34 -6.65
C TRP A 480 1.30 44.60 -7.98
N CYS A 481 2.24 43.75 -8.39
CA CYS A 481 3.01 43.83 -9.65
C CYS A 481 2.92 42.49 -10.42
N PRO A 482 1.73 42.15 -10.97
CA PRO A 482 1.49 40.84 -11.55
C PRO A 482 2.44 40.51 -12.72
N ASP A 483 2.89 41.51 -13.46
CA ASP A 483 3.87 41.43 -14.55
C ASP A 483 5.26 40.95 -14.08
N ARG A 484 5.61 41.20 -12.80
CA ARG A 484 6.87 40.77 -12.18
C ARG A 484 6.79 39.45 -11.44
N THR A 485 5.60 38.83 -11.37
CA THR A 485 5.37 37.54 -10.69
C THR A 485 6.35 36.48 -11.14
N THR A 486 6.59 36.35 -12.46
CA THR A 486 7.50 35.35 -13.01
C THR A 486 8.94 35.54 -12.54
N ALA A 487 9.42 36.77 -12.46
CA ALA A 487 10.76 37.08 -11.97
C ALA A 487 10.89 36.75 -10.47
N GLN A 488 9.90 37.15 -9.67
CA GLN A 488 9.89 36.85 -8.23
C GLN A 488 9.70 35.34 -7.95
N ALA A 489 8.94 34.63 -8.78
CA ALA A 489 8.78 33.18 -8.66
C ALA A 489 10.11 32.44 -8.88
N ARG A 490 10.94 32.90 -9.83
CA ARG A 490 12.30 32.34 -10.02
C ARG A 490 13.21 32.56 -8.82
N ARG A 491 13.10 33.72 -8.15
CA ARG A 491 13.82 33.96 -6.87
C ARG A 491 13.36 33.04 -5.77
N TYR A 492 12.05 32.91 -5.61
CA TYR A 492 11.47 31.98 -4.64
C TYR A 492 11.94 30.54 -4.88
N ILE A 493 11.96 30.08 -6.13
CA ILE A 493 12.50 28.76 -6.50
C ILE A 493 13.98 28.64 -6.15
N SER A 494 14.79 29.63 -6.51
CA SER A 494 16.23 29.65 -6.23
C SER A 494 16.53 29.58 -4.74
N ASP A 495 15.80 30.33 -3.91
CA ASP A 495 15.97 30.33 -2.46
C ASP A 495 15.47 29.04 -1.80
N SER A 496 14.37 28.46 -2.31
CA SER A 496 13.70 27.32 -1.69
C SER A 496 14.31 25.97 -2.08
N LEU A 497 14.68 25.81 -3.36
CA LEU A 497 15.18 24.54 -3.92
C LEU A 497 16.65 24.63 -4.34
N GLY A 498 17.15 25.83 -4.64
CA GLY A 498 18.50 26.08 -5.13
C GLY A 498 18.51 26.65 -6.56
N PRO A 499 19.61 27.31 -6.96
CA PRO A 499 19.71 28.02 -8.25
C PRO A 499 19.53 27.10 -9.46
N GLN A 500 19.99 25.85 -9.36
CA GLN A 500 19.84 24.81 -10.39
C GLN A 500 18.38 24.49 -10.79
N TYR A 501 17.39 24.86 -9.98
CA TYR A 501 15.96 24.72 -10.32
C TYR A 501 15.40 25.96 -11.01
N ALA A 502 16.02 27.13 -10.84
CA ALA A 502 15.59 28.38 -11.47
C ALA A 502 16.15 28.56 -12.89
N GLU A 503 17.25 27.87 -13.20
CA GLU A 503 17.92 27.85 -14.50
C GLU A 503 17.28 26.86 -15.48
N GLY A 504 17.47 27.11 -16.78
CA GLY A 504 16.97 26.23 -17.85
C GLY A 504 17.75 24.91 -17.92
N LEU A 505 17.04 23.80 -18.10
CA LEU A 505 17.66 22.48 -18.24
C LEU A 505 18.16 22.25 -19.67
N VAL A 506 19.44 21.92 -19.81
CA VAL A 506 20.03 21.50 -21.09
C VAL A 506 19.73 20.02 -21.32
N LEU A 507 19.30 19.69 -22.54
CA LEU A 507 18.99 18.31 -22.94
C LEU A 507 20.30 17.51 -23.14
N ASP A 508 20.40 16.37 -22.48
CA ASP A 508 21.53 15.44 -22.58
C ASP A 508 21.04 14.06 -23.05
N LEU A 509 21.33 13.72 -24.30
CA LEU A 509 20.89 12.48 -24.92
C LEU A 509 21.63 11.24 -24.39
N ASP A 510 22.88 11.38 -23.94
CA ASP A 510 23.64 10.27 -23.36
C ASP A 510 23.05 9.86 -22.01
N ALA A 511 22.71 10.84 -21.17
CA ALA A 511 22.04 10.59 -19.91
C ALA A 511 20.65 9.96 -20.11
N MET A 512 19.88 10.43 -21.11
CA MET A 512 18.57 9.87 -21.44
C MET A 512 18.66 8.41 -21.90
N LEU A 513 19.67 8.07 -22.70
CA LEU A 513 19.89 6.69 -23.14
C LEU A 513 20.25 5.78 -21.95
N ALA A 514 21.10 6.25 -21.03
CA ALA A 514 21.46 5.50 -19.83
C ALA A 514 20.28 5.27 -18.87
N GLU A 515 19.27 6.14 -18.92
CA GLU A 515 18.01 6.02 -18.15
C GLU A 515 16.94 5.19 -18.87
N SER A 516 17.12 4.88 -20.15
CA SER A 516 16.16 4.13 -20.96
C SER A 516 16.35 2.61 -20.84
N ASP A 517 15.30 1.85 -21.15
CA ASP A 517 15.38 0.39 -21.25
C ASP A 517 14.84 -0.11 -22.61
N SER A 518 15.11 -1.37 -22.94
CA SER A 518 14.69 -1.97 -24.22
C SER A 518 13.18 -2.19 -24.34
N ARG A 519 12.42 -1.97 -23.26
CA ARG A 519 10.96 -2.14 -23.22
C ARG A 519 10.22 -0.80 -23.28
N THR A 520 10.92 0.31 -23.13
CA THR A 520 10.38 1.66 -23.04
C THR A 520 10.88 2.48 -24.23
N PRO A 521 10.06 2.65 -25.28
CA PRO A 521 10.47 3.42 -26.44
C PRO A 521 10.68 4.89 -26.08
N MET A 522 11.72 5.51 -26.65
CA MET A 522 11.92 6.95 -26.55
C MET A 522 11.12 7.66 -27.64
N VAL A 523 10.29 8.60 -27.24
CA VAL A 523 9.45 9.40 -28.15
C VAL A 523 9.90 10.86 -28.09
N CYS A 524 10.29 11.42 -29.24
CA CYS A 524 10.66 12.83 -29.36
C CYS A 524 9.46 13.68 -29.78
N LEU A 525 9.06 14.65 -28.96
CA LEU A 525 8.06 15.65 -29.31
C LEU A 525 8.76 16.82 -30.02
N LEU A 526 8.41 17.04 -31.29
CA LEU A 526 9.09 18.02 -32.12
C LEU A 526 8.32 19.34 -32.16
N SER A 527 9.05 20.45 -32.11
CA SER A 527 8.53 21.75 -32.51
C SER A 527 8.79 21.98 -33.99
N MET A 528 8.07 22.91 -34.61
CA MET A 528 8.30 23.23 -36.02
C MET A 528 9.74 23.69 -36.24
N GLY A 529 10.47 23.01 -37.13
CA GLY A 529 11.87 23.29 -37.44
C GLY A 529 12.91 22.59 -36.56
N SER A 530 12.50 21.81 -35.55
CA SER A 530 13.42 20.96 -34.79
C SER A 530 13.48 19.54 -35.36
N ASP A 531 14.67 19.07 -35.75
CA ASP A 531 14.91 17.68 -36.15
C ASP A 531 16.09 17.09 -35.35
N PRO A 532 15.84 16.16 -34.41
CA PRO A 532 16.89 15.54 -33.59
C PRO A 532 17.60 14.38 -34.30
N THR A 533 17.22 14.02 -35.53
CA THR A 533 17.68 12.81 -36.22
C THR A 533 19.20 12.72 -36.29
N GLU A 534 19.89 13.79 -36.69
CA GLU A 534 21.36 13.78 -36.76
C GLU A 534 22.03 13.55 -35.39
N ASN A 535 21.44 14.09 -34.32
CA ASN A 535 21.96 13.91 -32.96
C ASN A 535 21.77 12.46 -32.49
N ILE A 536 20.62 11.87 -32.80
CA ILE A 536 20.29 10.47 -32.48
C ILE A 536 21.22 9.52 -33.25
N GLU A 537 21.41 9.75 -34.56
CA GLU A 537 22.31 8.94 -35.38
C GLU A 537 23.76 9.00 -34.89
N ARG A 538 24.22 10.19 -34.50
CA ARG A 538 25.57 10.39 -33.95
C ARG A 538 25.75 9.63 -32.64
N LEU A 539 24.77 9.71 -31.74
CA LEU A 539 24.78 8.96 -30.49
C LEU A 539 24.84 7.46 -30.74
N ALA A 540 24.00 6.95 -31.66
CA ALA A 540 23.98 5.53 -32.02
C ALA A 540 25.34 5.06 -32.55
N LYS A 541 25.96 5.81 -33.48
CA LYS A 541 27.30 5.49 -34.02
C LYS A 541 28.37 5.48 -32.94
N ASN A 542 28.36 6.47 -32.04
CA ASN A 542 29.31 6.55 -30.94
C ASN A 542 29.22 5.34 -30.00
N LYS A 543 28.01 4.89 -29.65
CA LYS A 543 27.80 3.72 -28.77
C LYS A 543 28.18 2.41 -29.45
N VAL A 544 27.91 2.25 -30.74
CA VAL A 544 28.36 1.08 -31.51
C VAL A 544 29.89 0.99 -31.52
N ASN A 545 30.58 2.12 -31.78
CA ASN A 545 32.03 2.16 -31.80
C ASN A 545 32.65 1.85 -30.43
N SER A 546 32.06 2.31 -29.33
CA SER A 546 32.54 1.97 -27.98
C SER A 546 32.40 0.48 -27.66
N ILE A 547 31.33 -0.18 -28.11
CA ILE A 547 31.13 -1.62 -27.88
C ILE A 547 32.11 -2.45 -28.72
N SER A 548 32.36 -2.06 -29.97
CA SER A 548 33.33 -2.75 -30.84
C SER A 548 34.80 -2.56 -30.43
N GLY A 549 35.11 -1.54 -29.61
CA GLY A 549 36.46 -1.25 -29.13
C GLY A 549 36.86 -1.97 -27.83
N GLU A 550 35.89 -2.56 -27.12
CA GLU A 550 36.14 -3.35 -25.89
C GLU A 550 36.40 -4.85 -26.17
N GLU A 551 36.28 -5.30 -27.43
CA GLU A 551 36.54 -6.69 -27.86
C GLU A 551 37.96 -6.91 -28.46
N THR A 552 38.88 -5.97 -28.32
CA THR A 552 40.31 -6.12 -28.68
C THR A 552 41.21 -5.79 -27.50
#